data_AF-A0A6A3SHY1-F1
#
_entry.id   AF-A0A6A3SHY1-F1
#
_cell.length_a   1.000
_cell.length_b   1.000
_cell.length_c   1.000
_cell.angle_alpha   90.00
_cell.angle_beta   90.00
_cell.angle_gamma   90.00
#
_symmetry.space_group_name_H-M   'P 1'
#
loop_
_entity.id
_entity.type
_entity.pdbx_description
1 polymer ?
#
loop_
_entity_poly.entity_id
_entity_poly.type
_entity_poly.pdbx_seq_one_letter_code
_entity_poly.pdbx_strand_id
1 'polypeptide(L)'
;MTDDFSAASHQAFLASILARDYKTRLDQCTFLVGDICGVNHRLDINMGPLVGCANHRLNRPVAARLSECAEDLDLGQALMIKLQTLHHSGKFRFKTDLRPITCQPTCWSSTFAILNRYFELLPSIDVEDEELA
;
A
#
# COMPACT_ATOMS: atom_id res chain seq x y z
N MET A 1 -15.58 -20.11 -6.05
CA MET A 1 -14.34 -20.32 -6.83
C MET A 1 -13.22 -19.73 -6.01
N THR A 2 -12.26 -20.54 -5.60
CA THR A 2 -11.12 -20.11 -4.79
C THR A 2 -10.11 -19.47 -5.74
N ASP A 3 -9.84 -18.18 -5.60
CA ASP A 3 -8.81 -17.52 -6.41
C ASP A 3 -7.45 -18.13 -6.06
N ASP A 4 -6.84 -18.81 -7.03
CA ASP A 4 -5.49 -19.34 -6.91
C ASP A 4 -4.49 -18.20 -7.14
N PHE A 5 -3.81 -17.75 -6.08
CA PHE A 5 -2.76 -16.73 -6.13
C PHE A 5 -1.35 -17.34 -6.28
N SER A 6 -1.25 -18.58 -6.76
CA SER A 6 0.04 -19.22 -7.03
C SER A 6 0.87 -18.50 -8.11
N ALA A 7 2.17 -18.75 -8.16
CA ALA A 7 3.01 -18.24 -9.24
C ALA A 7 2.58 -18.79 -10.61
N ALA A 8 2.04 -20.01 -10.66
CA ALA A 8 1.60 -20.64 -11.90
C ALA A 8 0.36 -19.95 -12.48
N SER A 9 -0.62 -19.58 -11.63
CA SER A 9 -1.80 -18.84 -12.08
C SER A 9 -1.44 -17.43 -12.57
N HIS A 10 -0.54 -16.74 -11.87
CA HIS A 10 -0.01 -15.44 -12.31
C HIS A 10 0.74 -15.55 -13.64
N GLN A 11 1.56 -16.59 -13.84
CA GLN A 11 2.25 -16.81 -15.11
C GLN A 11 1.25 -17.04 -16.26
N ALA A 12 0.25 -17.89 -16.07
CA ALA A 12 -0.79 -18.14 -17.07
C ALA A 12 -1.57 -16.87 -17.41
N PHE A 13 -1.88 -16.06 -16.39
CA PHE A 13 -2.53 -14.77 -16.57
C PHE A 13 -1.67 -13.80 -17.39
N LEU A 14 -0.40 -13.63 -17.04
CA LEU A 14 0.54 -12.78 -17.78
C LEU A 14 0.69 -13.26 -19.23
N ALA A 15 0.78 -14.58 -19.46
CA ALA A 15 0.83 -15.15 -20.81
C ALA A 15 -0.39 -14.74 -21.64
N SER A 16 -1.58 -14.81 -21.03
CA SER A 16 -2.83 -14.49 -21.70
C SER A 16 -2.91 -13.01 -22.10
N ILE A 17 -2.49 -12.10 -21.22
CA ILE A 17 -2.49 -10.65 -21.50
C ILE A 17 -1.46 -10.30 -22.56
N LEU A 18 -0.24 -10.82 -22.46
CA LEU A 18 0.82 -10.54 -23.42
C LEU A 18 0.44 -11.03 -24.83
N ALA A 19 -0.15 -12.22 -24.93
CA ALA A 19 -0.60 -12.76 -26.20
C ALA A 19 -1.78 -11.97 -26.78
N ARG A 20 -2.77 -11.61 -25.94
CA ARG A 20 -3.98 -10.90 -26.35
C ARG A 20 -3.72 -9.46 -26.76
N ASP A 21 -3.02 -8.71 -25.91
CA ASP A 21 -2.94 -7.25 -26.01
C ASP A 21 -1.65 -6.79 -26.71
N TYR A 22 -0.55 -7.53 -26.52
CA TYR A 22 0.78 -7.13 -26.99
C TYR A 22 1.33 -8.04 -28.09
N LYS A 23 0.59 -9.09 -28.47
CA LYS A 23 1.01 -10.12 -29.45
C LYS A 23 2.42 -10.66 -29.17
N THR A 24 2.78 -10.70 -27.89
CA THR A 24 4.11 -11.05 -27.40
C THR A 24 3.97 -12.30 -26.54
N ARG A 25 5.01 -13.13 -26.51
CA ARG A 25 5.07 -14.30 -25.63
C ARG A 25 5.95 -14.02 -24.42
N LEU A 26 5.70 -14.77 -23.36
CA LEU A 26 6.45 -14.71 -22.11
C LEU A 26 7.96 -14.89 -22.30
N ASP A 27 8.39 -15.77 -23.21
CA ASP A 27 9.80 -16.03 -23.54
C ASP A 27 10.49 -14.86 -24.30
N GLN A 28 9.72 -13.87 -24.75
CA GLN A 28 10.23 -12.67 -25.41
C GLN A 28 10.44 -11.51 -24.44
N CYS A 29 10.03 -11.65 -23.17
CA CYS A 29 10.29 -10.67 -22.13
C CYS A 29 11.75 -10.77 -21.66
N THR A 30 12.48 -9.65 -21.65
CA THR A 30 13.90 -9.63 -21.25
C THR A 30 14.08 -9.68 -19.74
N PHE A 31 13.21 -9.00 -19.00
CA PHE A 31 13.19 -8.96 -17.54
C PHE A 31 11.80 -8.53 -17.07
N LEU A 32 11.47 -8.85 -15.82
CA LEU A 32 10.25 -8.41 -15.15
C LEU A 32 10.59 -7.31 -14.16
N VAL A 33 9.70 -6.33 -13.97
CA VAL A 33 9.81 -5.34 -12.89
C VAL A 33 8.64 -5.53 -11.95
N GLY A 34 8.92 -5.83 -10.69
CA GLY A 34 7.88 -6.13 -9.70
C GLY A 34 8.40 -6.03 -8.28
N ASP A 35 7.50 -6.03 -7.32
CA ASP A 35 7.88 -6.21 -5.92
C ASP A 35 8.51 -7.60 -5.74
N ILE A 36 9.54 -7.69 -4.89
CA ILE A 36 10.25 -8.96 -4.62
C ILE A 36 9.44 -9.75 -3.57
N CYS A 37 8.14 -9.93 -3.81
CA CYS A 37 7.32 -10.81 -3.00
C CYS A 37 7.55 -12.27 -3.42
N GLY A 38 7.23 -13.22 -2.53
CA GLY A 38 7.54 -14.64 -2.76
C GLY A 38 6.92 -15.23 -4.03
N VAL A 39 5.77 -14.70 -4.48
CA VAL A 39 5.11 -15.11 -5.74
C VAL A 39 5.91 -14.64 -6.95
N ASN A 40 6.34 -13.37 -6.95
CA ASN A 40 7.13 -12.80 -8.05
C ASN A 40 8.54 -13.38 -8.11
N HIS A 41 9.15 -13.68 -6.97
CA HIS A 41 10.42 -14.40 -6.94
C HIS A 41 10.31 -15.80 -7.54
N ARG A 42 9.15 -16.47 -7.43
CA ARG A 42 8.92 -17.76 -8.10
C ARG A 42 8.68 -17.60 -9.61
N LEU A 43 8.19 -16.44 -10.05
CA LEU A 43 8.09 -16.10 -11.47
C LEU A 43 9.47 -15.91 -12.10
N ASP A 44 10.43 -15.29 -11.40
CA ASP A 44 11.83 -15.07 -11.83
C ASP A 44 12.47 -16.36 -12.40
N ILE A 45 12.28 -17.48 -11.69
CA ILE A 45 12.83 -18.80 -12.06
C ILE A 45 12.31 -19.27 -13.43
N ASN A 46 11.09 -18.90 -13.81
CA ASN A 46 10.41 -19.39 -15.01
C ASN A 46 10.39 -18.38 -16.17
N MET A 47 10.69 -17.11 -15.91
CA MET A 47 10.36 -15.98 -16.80
C MET A 47 11.53 -15.06 -17.16
N GLY A 48 12.69 -15.23 -16.51
CA GLY A 48 13.84 -14.34 -16.66
C GLY A 48 13.95 -13.31 -15.52
N PRO A 49 15.03 -12.53 -15.50
CA PRO A 49 15.45 -11.75 -14.33
C PRO A 49 14.36 -10.84 -13.77
N LEU A 50 14.07 -10.94 -12.47
CA LEU A 50 13.20 -10.01 -11.75
C LEU A 50 14.01 -8.81 -11.22
N VAL A 51 13.75 -7.64 -11.79
CA VAL A 51 14.22 -6.36 -11.26
C VAL A 51 13.27 -5.90 -10.17
N GLY A 52 13.75 -5.89 -8.93
CA GLY A 52 12.98 -5.40 -7.80
C GLY A 52 12.54 -3.95 -7.98
N CYS A 53 11.25 -3.69 -7.78
CA CYS A 53 10.65 -2.36 -7.83
C CYS A 53 11.39 -1.41 -6.87
N ALA A 54 11.79 -0.23 -7.37
CA ALA A 54 12.46 0.80 -6.59
C ALA A 54 11.66 1.18 -5.33
N ASN A 55 10.33 1.21 -5.44
CA ASN A 55 9.43 1.49 -4.32
C ASN A 55 9.61 0.47 -3.18
N HIS A 56 9.69 -0.81 -3.50
CA HIS A 56 9.89 -1.87 -2.50
C HIS A 56 11.29 -1.81 -1.88
N ARG A 57 12.33 -1.56 -2.70
CA ARG A 57 13.71 -1.41 -2.23
C ARG A 57 13.88 -0.24 -1.27
N LEU A 58 13.15 0.85 -1.48
CA LEU A 58 13.15 2.02 -0.59
C LEU A 58 12.24 1.82 0.62
N ASN A 59 11.15 1.06 0.50
CA ASN A 59 10.26 0.78 1.63
C ASN A 59 10.97 0.04 2.77
N ARG A 60 11.91 -0.84 2.46
CA ARG A 60 12.64 -1.61 3.49
C ARG A 60 13.48 -0.72 4.43
N PRO A 61 14.43 0.13 3.95
CA PRO A 61 15.19 1.00 4.83
C PRO A 61 14.31 2.08 5.49
N VAL A 62 13.26 2.56 4.83
CA VAL A 62 12.31 3.52 5.43
C VAL A 62 11.54 2.86 6.58
N ALA A 63 11.00 1.65 6.38
CA ALA A 63 10.33 0.90 7.44
C ALA A 63 11.27 0.61 8.63
N ALA A 64 12.53 0.24 8.36
CA ALA A 64 13.53 0.05 9.41
C ALA A 64 13.88 1.33 10.17
N ARG A 65 13.82 2.51 9.52
CA ARG A 65 13.99 3.80 10.21
C ARG A 65 12.77 4.15 11.05
N LEU A 66 11.58 3.83 10.57
CA LEU A 66 10.32 4.18 11.21
C LEU A 66 9.91 3.19 12.31
N SER A 67 10.62 2.08 12.49
CA SER A 67 10.30 1.08 13.53
C SER A 67 10.40 1.64 14.95
N GLU A 68 11.26 2.65 15.17
CA GLU A 68 11.39 3.34 16.45
C GLU A 68 10.12 4.15 16.81
N CYS A 69 9.34 4.56 15.80
CA CYS A 69 8.09 5.31 15.96
C CYS A 69 6.87 4.46 15.57
N ALA A 70 6.98 3.13 15.57
CA ALA A 70 5.92 2.24 15.10
C ALA A 70 4.62 2.41 15.91
N GLU A 71 4.74 2.58 17.23
CA GLU A 71 3.57 2.78 18.11
C GLU A 71 2.81 4.07 17.78
N ASP A 72 3.54 5.19 17.59
CA ASP A 72 2.93 6.48 17.21
C ASP A 72 2.27 6.40 15.82
N LEU A 73 2.89 5.67 14.89
CA LEU A 73 2.35 5.43 13.55
C LEU A 73 1.07 4.60 13.60
N ASP A 74 1.04 3.57 14.45
CA ASP A 74 -0.14 2.73 14.65
C ASP A 74 -1.28 3.53 15.30
N LEU A 75 -0.97 4.40 16.27
CA LEU A 75 -1.94 5.33 16.86
C LEU A 75 -2.51 6.29 15.81
N GLY A 76 -1.64 6.91 15.00
CA GLY A 76 -2.05 7.80 13.91
C GLY A 76 -2.93 7.09 12.88
N GLN A 77 -2.57 5.86 12.52
CA GLN A 77 -3.36 5.02 11.62
C GLN A 77 -4.73 4.66 12.21
N ALA A 78 -4.78 4.25 13.48
CA ALA A 78 -6.02 3.92 14.17
C ALA A 78 -6.97 5.12 14.23
N LEU A 79 -6.44 6.30 14.56
CA LEU A 79 -7.18 7.55 14.56
C LEU A 79 -7.74 7.89 13.18
N MET A 80 -6.93 7.77 12.12
CA MET A 80 -7.40 8.00 10.75
C MET A 80 -8.54 7.08 10.35
N ILE A 81 -8.46 5.79 10.70
CA ILE A 81 -9.54 4.82 10.47
C ILE A 81 -10.80 5.22 11.24
N LYS A 82 -10.65 5.63 12.50
CA LYS A 82 -11.75 6.07 13.37
C LYS A 82 -12.47 7.29 12.80
N LEU A 83 -11.71 8.28 12.30
CA LEU A 83 -12.25 9.46 11.63
C LEU A 83 -12.95 9.15 10.29
N GLN A 84 -12.63 8.02 9.64
CA GLN A 84 -13.32 7.57 8.42
C GLN A 84 -14.66 6.89 8.70
N THR A 85 -14.96 6.53 9.95
CA THR A 85 -16.26 5.94 10.30
C THR A 85 -17.40 6.90 9.97
N LEU A 86 -18.56 6.38 9.58
CA LEU A 86 -19.70 7.18 9.09
C LEU A 86 -20.10 8.31 10.07
N HIS A 87 -20.11 8.01 11.36
CA HIS A 87 -20.45 8.96 12.41
C HIS A 87 -19.45 10.12 12.49
N HIS A 88 -18.16 9.79 12.66
CA HIS A 88 -17.11 10.79 12.80
C HIS A 88 -16.87 11.54 11.50
N SER A 89 -16.89 10.87 10.34
CA SER A 89 -16.75 11.53 9.04
C SER A 89 -17.86 12.55 8.79
N GLY A 90 -19.10 12.25 9.22
CA GLY A 90 -20.22 13.20 9.16
C GLY A 90 -19.94 14.45 9.99
N LYS A 91 -19.60 14.29 11.27
CA LYS A 91 -19.21 15.40 12.16
C LYS A 91 -18.02 16.19 11.61
N PHE A 92 -17.02 15.49 11.08
CA PHE A 92 -15.76 16.07 10.63
C PHE A 92 -15.91 16.94 9.37
N ARG A 93 -16.82 16.59 8.46
CA ARG A 93 -17.14 17.41 7.27
C ARG A 93 -17.71 18.78 7.60
N PHE A 94 -18.24 18.99 8.80
CA PHE A 94 -18.68 20.32 9.25
C PHE A 94 -17.52 21.17 9.80
N LYS A 95 -16.40 20.54 10.16
CA LYS A 95 -15.21 21.21 10.71
C LYS A 95 -14.13 21.46 9.65
N THR A 96 -13.99 20.59 8.65
CA THR A 96 -13.00 20.71 7.58
C THR A 96 -13.39 19.95 6.31
N ASP A 97 -12.94 20.42 5.16
CA ASP A 97 -13.09 19.74 3.87
C ASP A 97 -12.07 18.60 3.67
N LEU A 98 -11.04 18.55 4.53
CA LEU A 98 -9.99 17.54 4.45
C LEU A 98 -10.51 16.17 4.91
N ARG A 99 -10.04 15.12 4.22
CA ARG A 99 -10.41 13.73 4.51
C ARG A 99 -9.28 12.97 5.19
N PRO A 100 -9.55 12.12 6.18
CA PRO A 100 -8.54 11.23 6.73
C PRO A 100 -8.06 10.23 5.66
N ILE A 101 -6.79 9.84 5.72
CA ILE A 101 -6.19 8.86 4.81
C ILE A 101 -5.51 7.74 5.59
N THR A 102 -5.42 6.56 5.00
CA THR A 102 -4.86 5.35 5.63
C THR A 102 -3.56 4.90 4.98
N CYS A 103 -2.73 4.20 5.75
CA CYS A 103 -1.46 3.65 5.32
C CYS A 103 -1.68 2.48 4.39
N GLN A 104 -0.88 2.41 3.33
CA GLN A 104 -0.69 1.21 2.55
C GLN A 104 0.65 0.58 2.98
N PRO A 105 0.64 -0.60 3.64
CA PRO A 105 1.86 -1.21 4.18
C PRO A 105 2.97 -1.45 3.13
N THR A 106 2.58 -1.56 1.86
CA THR A 106 3.48 -1.80 0.72
C THR A 106 4.09 -0.52 0.14
N CYS A 107 3.66 0.67 0.60
CA CYS A 107 4.05 1.95 0.03
C CYS A 107 4.61 2.90 1.09
N TRP A 108 5.93 3.12 1.08
CA TRP A 108 6.64 3.96 2.05
C TRP A 108 6.11 5.41 2.09
N SER A 109 5.66 5.94 0.96
CA SER A 109 5.14 7.31 0.87
C SER A 109 3.80 7.47 1.56
N SER A 110 3.03 6.39 1.75
CA SER A 110 1.74 6.46 2.46
C SER A 110 1.91 6.72 3.96
N THR A 111 2.99 6.22 4.59
CA THR A 111 3.30 6.53 5.99
C THR A 111 3.55 8.03 6.17
N PHE A 112 4.33 8.62 5.27
CA PHE A 112 4.55 10.07 5.26
C PHE A 112 3.24 10.84 5.01
N ALA A 113 2.43 10.37 4.05
CA ALA A 113 1.17 11.01 3.72
C ALA A 113 0.23 11.07 4.94
N ILE A 114 0.12 9.99 5.71
CA ILE A 114 -0.73 9.96 6.92
C ILE A 114 -0.25 10.95 7.94
N LEU A 115 1.05 10.96 8.25
CA LEU A 115 1.60 11.90 9.22
C LEU A 115 1.31 13.33 8.79
N ASN A 116 1.56 13.65 7.52
CA ASN A 116 1.25 14.97 6.98
C ASN A 116 -0.25 15.29 7.11
N ARG A 117 -1.12 14.35 6.73
CA ARG A 117 -2.58 14.52 6.86
C ARG A 117 -3.00 14.66 8.32
N TYR A 118 -2.38 13.93 9.24
CA TYR A 118 -2.67 14.02 10.67
C TYR A 118 -2.40 15.43 11.17
N PHE A 119 -1.23 16.01 10.85
CA PHE A 119 -0.91 17.37 11.23
C PHE A 119 -1.85 18.41 10.57
N GLU A 120 -2.28 18.19 9.33
CA GLU A 120 -3.29 19.03 8.67
C GLU A 120 -4.66 18.96 9.36
N LEU A 121 -5.04 17.79 9.88
CA LEU A 121 -6.32 17.56 10.55
C LEU A 121 -6.30 17.95 12.04
N LEU A 122 -5.12 18.03 12.65
CA LEU A 122 -4.94 18.30 14.09
C LEU A 122 -5.76 19.49 14.61
N PRO A 123 -5.86 20.64 13.91
CA PRO A 123 -6.66 21.78 14.37
C PRO A 123 -8.17 21.51 14.39
N SER A 124 -8.65 20.52 13.65
CA SER A 124 -10.06 20.15 13.52
C SER A 124 -10.47 18.97 14.41
N ILE A 125 -9.49 18.29 15.01
CA ILE A 125 -9.73 17.18 15.93
C ILE A 125 -10.08 17.75 17.30
N ASP A 126 -11.19 17.28 17.86
CA ASP A 126 -11.63 17.67 19.19
C ASP A 126 -10.95 16.77 20.22
N VAL A 127 -10.07 17.34 21.04
CA VAL A 127 -9.29 16.58 22.03
C VAL A 127 -10.15 16.12 23.20
N GLU A 128 -11.32 16.74 23.39
CA GLU A 128 -12.28 16.39 24.44
C GLU A 128 -13.35 15.39 23.99
N ASP A 129 -13.32 14.93 22.74
CA ASP A 129 -14.24 13.89 22.27
C ASP A 129 -13.80 12.53 22.85
N GLU A 130 -14.43 12.12 23.95
CA GLU A 130 -14.22 10.81 24.59
C GLU A 130 -14.45 9.65 23.62
N GLU A 131 -15.23 9.85 22.55
CA GLU A 131 -15.38 8.83 21.51
C GLU A 131 -14.11 8.67 20.67
N LEU A 132 -13.19 9.65 20.64
CA LEU A 132 -11.92 9.64 19.90
C LEU A 132 -10.73 9.16 20.74
N ALA A 133 -10.84 9.20 22.08
CA ALA A 133 -9.86 8.64 23.03
C ALA A 133 -9.70 7.10 22.93
#